data_AF-A0A931ZL80-F1
#
_entry.id   AF-A0A931ZL80-F1
#
_cell.length_a   1.000
_cell.length_b   1.000
_cell.length_c   1.000
_cell.angle_alpha   90.00
_cell.angle_beta   90.00
_cell.angle_gamma   90.00
#
_symmetry.space_group_name_H-M   'P 1'
#
loop_
_entity.id
_entity.type
_entity.pdbx_description
1 polymer ?
#
loop_
_entity_poly.entity_id
_entity_poly.type
_entity_poly.pdbx_seq_one_letter_code
_entity_poly.pdbx_strand_id
1 'polypeptide(L)' 'MIKRMLAPVQAWILLHGKCVGCGRVLALGAKVERGDNSQQVTCHCGRIFIFDKRRGRYHRATREEIKN' A
#
# COMPACT_ATOMS: atom_id res chain seq x y z
N MET A 1 -19.09 -15.57 5.69
CA MET A 1 -17.79 -16.30 5.69
C MET A 1 -16.95 -16.17 4.40
N ILE A 2 -17.37 -15.38 3.40
CA ILE A 2 -16.60 -15.11 2.15
C ILE A 2 -15.36 -14.21 2.37
N LYS A 3 -15.24 -13.54 3.53
CA LYS A 3 -14.12 -12.65 3.86
C LYS A 3 -12.75 -13.35 4.02
N ARG A 4 -12.71 -14.69 4.14
CA ARG A 4 -11.44 -15.42 4.39
C ARG A 4 -10.77 -15.98 3.13
N MET A 5 -11.46 -16.10 1.99
CA MET A 5 -10.87 -16.63 0.75
C MET A 5 -10.28 -15.57 -0.19
N LEU A 6 -10.68 -14.29 -0.09
CA LEU A 6 -10.19 -13.20 -0.95
C LEU A 6 -8.96 -12.46 -0.39
N ALA A 7 -8.66 -12.63 0.89
CA ALA A 7 -7.49 -12.08 1.56
C ALA A 7 -6.12 -12.50 0.95
N PRO A 8 -5.87 -13.77 0.57
CA PRO A 8 -4.59 -14.16 -0.01
C PRO A 8 -4.30 -13.44 -1.33
N VAL A 9 -5.32 -13.21 -2.15
CA VAL A 9 -5.17 -12.50 -3.43
C VAL A 9 -4.82 -11.02 -3.22
N GLN A 10 -5.48 -10.36 -2.26
CA GLN A 10 -5.16 -8.96 -1.93
C GLN A 10 -3.73 -8.80 -1.40
N ALA A 11 -3.27 -9.74 -0.57
CA ALA A 11 -1.89 -9.74 -0.07
C ALA A 11 -0.88 -10.03 -1.20
N TRP A 12 -1.21 -10.93 -2.12
CA TRP A 12 -0.37 -11.25 -3.29
C TRP A 12 -0.23 -10.07 -4.25
N ILE A 13 -1.33 -9.38 -4.59
CA ILE A 13 -1.29 -8.17 -5.44
C ILE A 13 -0.38 -7.11 -4.82
N LEU A 14 -0.45 -6.95 -3.50
CA LEU A 14 0.35 -5.98 -2.78
C LEU A 14 1.84 -6.37 -2.69
N LEU A 15 2.13 -7.67 -2.58
CA LEU A 15 3.49 -8.21 -2.65
C LEU A 15 4.13 -7.94 -4.01
N HIS A 16 3.36 -7.96 -5.10
CA HIS A 16 3.79 -7.52 -6.43
C HIS A 16 3.89 -6.00 -6.58
N GLY A 17 3.72 -5.24 -5.48
CA GLY A 17 3.78 -3.78 -5.49
C GLY A 17 2.66 -3.15 -6.30
N LYS A 18 1.50 -3.79 -6.43
CA LYS A 18 0.34 -3.28 -7.18
C LYS A 18 -0.77 -2.83 -6.25
N CYS A 19 -1.56 -1.87 -6.70
CA CYS A 19 -2.73 -1.40 -5.99
C CYS A 19 -3.82 -2.49 -5.98
N VAL A 20 -4.28 -2.86 -4.79
CA VAL A 20 -5.38 -3.82 -4.60
C VAL A 20 -6.73 -3.37 -5.18
N GLY A 21 -6.87 -2.09 -5.55
CA GLY A 21 -8.08 -1.52 -6.13
C GLY A 21 -8.07 -1.42 -7.65
N CYS A 22 -6.99 -0.88 -8.24
CA CYS A 22 -6.91 -0.62 -9.69
C CYS A 22 -5.80 -1.40 -10.41
N GLY A 23 -5.03 -2.24 -9.71
CA GLY A 23 -3.97 -3.08 -10.30
C GLY A 23 -2.70 -2.36 -10.76
N ARG A 24 -2.67 -1.02 -10.73
CA ARG A 24 -1.51 -0.21 -11.14
C ARG A 24 -0.34 -0.38 -10.16
N VAL A 25 0.88 -0.30 -10.69
CA VAL A 25 2.12 -0.38 -9.90
C VAL A 25 2.23 0.82 -8.95
N LEU A 26 2.39 0.54 -7.65
CA LEU A 26 2.51 1.54 -6.59
C LEU A 26 3.81 2.34 -6.67
N ALA A 27 4.87 1.75 -7.24
CA ALA A 27 6.13 2.47 -7.48
C ALA A 27 5.97 3.69 -8.41
N LEU A 28 4.90 3.76 -9.21
CA LEU A 28 4.57 4.89 -10.09
C LEU A 28 3.61 5.91 -9.43
N GLY A 29 3.14 5.63 -8.21
CA GLY A 29 2.29 6.55 -7.46
C GLY A 29 3.06 7.75 -6.91
N ALA A 30 2.34 8.76 -6.43
CA ALA A 30 2.94 9.90 -5.75
C ALA A 30 3.52 9.45 -4.41
N LYS A 31 4.80 9.73 -4.17
CA LYS A 31 5.53 9.28 -2.96
C LYS A 31 5.90 10.47 -2.09
N VAL A 32 5.67 10.33 -0.79
CA VAL A 32 6.08 11.28 0.24
C VAL A 32 6.93 10.52 1.25
N GLU A 33 8.13 11.03 1.51
CA GLU A 33 9.02 10.49 2.53
C GLU A 33 8.44 10.68 3.93
N ARG A 34 8.48 9.63 4.75
CA ARG A 34 8.12 9.70 6.17
C ARG A 34 9.40 9.53 7.00
N GLY A 35 9.48 10.25 8.12
CA GLY A 35 10.67 10.26 8.99
C GLY A 35 10.98 8.92 9.69
N ASP A 36 10.12 7.92 9.54
CA ASP A 36 10.17 6.61 10.19
C ASP A 36 10.73 5.49 9.28
N ASN A 37 11.51 5.85 8.26
CA ASN A 37 12.00 4.93 7.22
C ASN A 37 10.87 4.27 6.40
N SER A 38 9.74 4.96 6.26
CA SER A 38 8.68 4.55 5.36
C SER A 38 8.39 5.64 4.33
N GLN A 39 7.67 5.30 3.27
CA GLN A 39 7.16 6.27 2.30
C GLN A 39 5.65 6.12 2.21
N GLN A 40 4.95 7.24 2.29
CA GLN A 40 3.56 7.26 1.88
C GLN A 40 3.48 7.24 0.36
N VAL A 41 2.65 6.35 -0.18
CA VAL A 41 2.44 6.19 -1.61
C VAL A 41 0.96 6.34 -1.92
N THR A 42 0.61 7.41 -2.60
CA THR A 42 -0.76 7.66 -3.06
C THR A 42 -0.91 7.12 -4.48
N CYS A 43 -1.79 6.13 -4.63
CA CYS A 43 -2.15 5.58 -5.92
C CYS A 43 -3.05 6.57 -6.69
N HIS A 44 -3.02 6.50 -8.02
CA HIS A 44 -3.89 7.30 -8.89
C HIS A 44 -5.39 7.15 -8.59
N CYS A 45 -5.83 5.99 -8.06
CA CYS A 45 -7.22 5.80 -7.64
C CYS A 45 -7.57 6.43 -6.27
N GLY A 46 -6.67 7.23 -5.69
CA GLY A 46 -6.84 7.90 -4.40
C GLY A 46 -6.53 7.04 -3.17
N ARG A 47 -6.22 5.74 -3.34
CA ARG A 47 -5.84 4.86 -2.22
C ARG A 47 -4.41 5.14 -1.76
N ILE A 48 -4.23 5.19 -0.44
CA ILE A 48 -2.95 5.47 0.19
C ILE A 48 -2.35 4.17 0.75
N PHE A 49 -1.07 3.99 0.50
CA PHE A 49 -0.27 2.86 0.95
C PHE A 49 0.96 3.39 1.67
N ILE A 50 1.50 2.59 2.57
CA ILE A 50 2.79 2.87 3.20
C ILE A 50 3.77 1.82 2.69
N PHE A 51 4.93 2.27 2.25
CA PHE A 51 6.06 1.44 1.87
C PHE A 51 7.09 1.46 2.99
N ASP A 52 7.24 0.34 3.67
CA ASP A 52 8.30 0.14 4.66
C ASP A 52 9.61 -0.12 3.90
N LYS A 53 10.56 0.83 3.95
CA LYS A 53 11.85 0.71 3.25
C LYS A 53 12.72 -0.38 3.85
N ARG A 54 12.59 -0.65 5.16
CA ARG A 54 13.37 -1.68 5.85
C ARG A 54 12.97 -3.08 5.40
N ARG A 55 11.67 -3.29 5.19
CA ARG A 55 11.11 -4.60 4.81
C ARG A 55 10.88 -4.74 3.31
N GLY A 56 10.90 -3.64 2.55
CA GLY A 56 10.61 -3.61 1.12
C GLY A 56 9.16 -4.01 0.80
N ARG A 57 8.21 -3.67 1.68
CA ARG A 57 6.81 -4.12 1.57
C ARG A 57 5.85 -2.95 1.61
N TYR A 58 4.76 -3.11 0.89
CA TYR A 58 3.62 -2.20 0.96
C TYR A 58 2.57 -2.73 1.93
N HIS A 59 1.94 -1.85 2.69
CA HIS A 59 0.67 -2.10 3.37
C HIS A 59 -0.32 -0.97 3.07
N ARG A 60 -1.62 -1.21 3.29
CA ARG A 60 -2.62 -0.13 3.20
C ARG A 60 -2.44 0.79 4.40
N ALA A 61 -2.42 2.10 4.15
CA ALA A 61 -2.30 3.08 5.21
C ALA A 61 -3.51 2.97 6.15
N THR A 62 -3.24 2.91 7.44
CA THR A 62 -4.22 3.02 8.52
C THR A 62 -4.67 4.48 8.67
N ARG A 63 -5.79 4.69 9.35
CA ARG A 63 -6.30 6.05 9.62
C ARG A 63 -5.33 6.89 10.45
N GLU A 64 -4.56 6.26 11.32
CA GLU A 64 -3.56 6.91 12.16
C GLU A 64 -2.37 7.39 11.33
N GLU A 65 -1.92 6.57 10.38
CA GLU A 65 -0.81 6.91 9.49
C GLU A 65 -1.14 8.07 8.55
N ILE A 66 -2.41 8.27 8.16
CA ILE A 66 -2.82 9.36 7.26
C ILE A 66 -2.88 10.73 7.97
N LYS A 67 -3.11 10.74 9.29
CA LYS A 67 -3.29 11.98 10.07
C LYS A 67 -1.99 12.65 10.51
N ASN A 68 -0.87 11.95 10.37
CA ASN A 68 0.46 12.34 10.86
C ASN A 68 1.38 12.59 9.68
#